data_AF-A0A3N5LKS5-F1
#
_entry.id   AF-A0A3N5LKS5-F1
#
_cell.length_a   1.000
_cell.length_b   1.000
_cell.length_c   1.000
_cell.angle_alpha   90.00
_cell.angle_beta   90.00
_cell.angle_gamma   90.00
#
_symmetry.space_group_name_H-M   'P 1'
#
loop_
_entity.id
_entity.type
_entity.pdbx_description
1 polymer ?
#
loop_
_entity_poly.entity_id
_entity_poly.type
_entity_poly.pdbx_seq_one_letter_code
_entity_poly.pdbx_strand_id
1 'polypeptide(L)'
;YPAAMRQTRGLVHLKTAGTSYLEALRTVAAVDPAFFEEIYTYALERYETDRASYHVSAELSRAPAPQVVKDWTGLLDQFDAREILHVTFGSVLTEKSPGGQPRFYQRLVALLRLNAELYAANLEKHFERHLRPFIS
;
A
#
# COMPACT_ATOMS: atom_id res chain seq x y z
N TYR A 1 -17.41 -10.06 -3.11
CA TYR A 1 -18.31 -9.35 -4.05
C TYR A 1 -19.52 -10.16 -4.52
N PRO A 2 -19.43 -11.47 -4.87
CA PRO A 2 -20.59 -12.21 -5.40
C PRO A 2 -21.82 -12.23 -4.50
N ALA A 3 -21.64 -12.34 -3.17
CA ALA A 3 -22.76 -12.30 -2.22
C ALA A 3 -23.46 -10.92 -2.19
N ALA A 4 -22.69 -9.83 -2.19
CA ALA A 4 -23.25 -8.47 -2.24
C ALA A 4 -24.05 -8.25 -3.53
N MET A 5 -23.50 -8.62 -4.68
CA MET A 5 -24.17 -8.51 -5.97
C MET A 5 -25.50 -9.26 -6.03
N ARG A 6 -25.54 -10.50 -5.52
CA ARG A 6 -26.78 -11.28 -5.43
C ARG A 6 -27.83 -10.60 -4.54
N GLN A 7 -27.41 -10.13 -3.37
CA GLN A 7 -28.32 -9.56 -2.38
C GLN A 7 -28.84 -8.18 -2.76
N THR A 8 -28.02 -7.36 -3.43
CA THR A 8 -28.40 -6.01 -3.84
C THR A 8 -28.90 -5.93 -5.28
N ARG A 9 -28.99 -7.07 -5.98
CA ARG A 9 -29.42 -7.16 -7.40
C ARG A 9 -28.63 -6.20 -8.29
N GLY A 10 -27.33 -6.12 -8.07
CA GLY A 10 -26.43 -5.26 -8.84
C GLY A 10 -26.36 -3.79 -8.41
N LEU A 11 -27.19 -3.34 -7.47
CA LEU A 11 -27.14 -1.96 -6.97
C LEU A 11 -26.17 -1.85 -5.80
N VAL A 12 -24.94 -1.42 -6.07
CA VAL A 12 -23.88 -1.30 -5.07
C VAL A 12 -23.15 0.04 -5.15
N HIS A 13 -22.64 0.49 -4.01
CA HIS A 13 -21.64 1.55 -3.96
C HIS A 13 -20.37 0.98 -3.33
N LEU A 14 -19.33 0.77 -4.16
CA LEU A 14 -18.04 0.26 -3.72
C LEU A 14 -17.06 1.41 -3.50
N LYS A 15 -16.51 1.53 -2.30
CA LYS A 15 -15.42 2.48 -2.00
C LYS A 15 -14.08 1.76 -1.97
N THR A 16 -13.12 2.30 -2.72
CA THR A 16 -11.71 1.91 -2.69
C THR A 16 -10.90 3.15 -2.38
N ALA A 17 -10.28 3.24 -1.20
CA ALA A 17 -9.52 4.42 -0.79
C ALA A 17 -8.08 4.08 -0.39
N GLY A 18 -7.89 3.01 0.40
CA GLY A 18 -6.59 2.62 0.93
C GLY A 18 -5.66 1.89 -0.04
N THR A 19 -6.20 1.29 -1.09
CA THR A 19 -5.46 0.37 -1.95
C THR A 19 -4.67 1.06 -3.05
N SER A 20 -5.05 2.28 -3.47
CA SER A 20 -4.26 3.05 -4.44
C SER A 20 -2.87 3.40 -3.91
N TYR A 21 -2.74 3.67 -2.61
CA TYR A 21 -1.43 3.87 -1.98
C TYR A 21 -0.57 2.60 -2.02
N LEU A 22 -1.16 1.43 -1.79
CA LEU A 22 -0.44 0.16 -1.89
C LEU A 22 0.02 -0.13 -3.32
N GLU A 23 -0.75 0.25 -4.34
CA GLU A 23 -0.30 0.11 -5.74
C GLU A 23 0.77 1.15 -6.12
N ALA A 24 0.77 2.33 -5.49
CA ALA A 24 1.88 3.27 -5.60
C ALA A 24 3.16 2.67 -5.00
N LEU A 25 3.06 2.07 -3.82
CA LEU A 25 4.16 1.34 -3.19
C LEU A 25 4.61 0.13 -4.02
N ARG A 26 3.69 -0.57 -4.69
CA ARG A 26 4.04 -1.66 -5.62
C ARG A 26 4.89 -1.17 -6.79
N THR A 27 4.58 0.01 -7.30
CA THR A 27 5.37 0.67 -8.33
C THR A 27 6.78 0.98 -7.81
N VAL A 28 6.87 1.56 -6.62
CA VAL A 28 8.17 1.86 -5.98
C VAL A 28 8.99 0.60 -5.74
N ALA A 29 8.39 -0.46 -5.19
CA ALA A 29 9.07 -1.73 -4.91
C ALA A 29 9.69 -2.37 -6.17
N ALA A 30 9.07 -2.14 -7.34
CA ALA A 30 9.57 -2.66 -8.62
C ALA A 30 10.72 -1.83 -9.21
N VAL A 31 10.74 -0.51 -9.01
CA VAL A 31 11.68 0.41 -9.68
C VAL A 31 12.80 0.92 -8.78
N ASP A 32 12.56 0.99 -7.47
CA ASP A 32 13.51 1.44 -6.46
C ASP A 32 13.31 0.63 -5.16
N PRO A 33 13.77 -0.64 -5.13
CA PRO A 33 13.58 -1.52 -3.98
C PRO A 33 14.23 -1.00 -2.69
N ALA A 34 15.36 -0.30 -2.82
CA ALA A 34 16.04 0.31 -1.67
C ALA A 34 15.17 1.41 -1.03
N PHE A 35 14.51 2.24 -1.83
CA PHE A 35 13.57 3.22 -1.29
C PHE A 35 12.35 2.57 -0.64
N PHE A 36 11.85 1.49 -1.24
CA PHE A 36 10.75 0.74 -0.66
C PHE A 36 11.13 0.11 0.69
N GLU A 37 12.35 -0.43 0.80
CA GLU A 37 12.91 -0.91 2.07
C GLU A 37 12.96 0.18 3.14
N GLU A 38 13.41 1.40 2.78
CA GLU A 38 13.40 2.55 3.70
C GLU A 38 11.99 2.86 4.22
N ILE A 39 10.99 2.88 3.33
CA ILE A 39 9.58 3.12 3.69
C ILE A 39 9.05 2.01 4.59
N TYR A 40 9.29 0.75 4.22
CA TYR A 40 8.80 -0.41 4.97
C TYR A 40 9.41 -0.47 6.38
N THR A 41 10.72 -0.20 6.49
CA THR A 41 11.40 -0.12 7.78
C THR A 41 10.77 0.94 8.68
N TYR A 42 10.51 2.14 8.13
CA TYR A 42 9.82 3.19 8.88
C TYR A 42 8.38 2.81 9.23
N ALA A 43 7.65 2.13 8.35
CA ALA A 43 6.31 1.65 8.63
C ALA A 43 6.28 0.66 9.81
N LEU A 44 7.25 -0.26 9.89
CA LEU A 44 7.39 -1.18 11.03
C LEU A 44 7.56 -0.42 12.35
N GLU A 45 8.37 0.64 12.37
CA GLU A 45 8.58 1.49 13.56
C GLU A 45 7.31 2.25 13.97
N ARG A 46 6.50 2.68 12.99
CA ARG A 46 5.30 3.50 13.21
C ARG A 46 4.04 2.70 13.53
N TYR A 47 4.00 1.42 13.17
CA TYR A 47 2.78 0.61 13.16
C TYR A 47 2.00 0.65 14.48
N GLU A 48 2.66 0.43 15.63
CA GLU A 48 1.98 0.42 16.93
C GLU A 48 1.33 1.76 17.27
N THR A 49 1.91 2.88 16.82
CA THR A 49 1.29 4.19 17.00
C THR A 49 0.13 4.39 16.03
N ASP A 50 0.35 4.10 14.75
CA ASP A 50 -0.58 4.45 13.68
C ASP A 50 -1.81 3.53 13.66
N ARG A 51 -1.67 2.27 14.12
CA ARG A 51 -2.80 1.32 14.22
C ARG A 51 -3.87 1.74 15.22
N ALA A 52 -3.57 2.66 16.15
CA ALA A 52 -4.51 3.07 17.20
C ALA A 52 -5.84 3.62 16.65
N SER A 53 -5.82 4.17 15.43
CA SER A 53 -7.01 4.69 14.74
C SER A 53 -7.67 3.69 13.78
N TYR A 54 -7.20 2.44 13.73
CA TYR A 54 -7.65 1.41 12.79
C TYR A 54 -7.96 0.09 13.48
N HIS A 55 -9.02 -0.60 13.05
CA HIS A 55 -9.26 -1.99 13.43
C HIS A 55 -8.54 -2.93 12.46
N VAL A 56 -7.24 -3.12 12.69
CA VAL A 56 -6.35 -4.01 11.92
C VAL A 56 -5.78 -5.13 12.80
N SER A 57 -5.42 -6.24 12.17
CA SER A 57 -5.02 -7.49 12.85
C SER A 57 -3.57 -7.88 12.63
N ALA A 58 -2.80 -7.10 11.86
CA ALA A 58 -1.40 -7.39 11.64
C ALA A 58 -0.58 -7.47 12.93
N GLU A 59 0.37 -8.40 12.92
CA GLU A 59 1.33 -8.64 13.99
C GLU A 59 2.76 -8.39 13.50
N LEU A 60 3.50 -7.52 14.20
CA LEU A 60 4.90 -7.20 13.85
C LEU A 60 5.80 -8.44 13.84
N SER A 61 5.54 -9.40 14.72
CA SER A 61 6.29 -10.66 14.82
C SER A 61 6.12 -11.57 13.59
N ARG A 62 5.07 -11.35 12.79
CA ARG A 62 4.74 -12.13 11.59
C ARG A 62 5.11 -11.42 10.30
N ALA A 63 5.37 -10.11 10.37
CA ALA A 63 5.86 -9.33 9.25
C ALA A 63 7.32 -9.70 8.94
N PRO A 64 7.69 -9.94 7.67
CA PRO A 64 9.08 -10.22 7.30
C PRO A 64 10.02 -9.08 7.71
N ALA A 65 11.15 -9.42 8.35
CA ALA A 65 12.18 -8.44 8.65
C ALA A 65 12.82 -7.94 7.34
N PRO A 66 13.12 -6.63 7.19
CA PRO A 66 13.67 -6.07 5.95
C PRO A 66 14.88 -6.85 5.39
N GLN A 67 15.76 -7.30 6.28
CA GLN A 67 17.02 -7.98 5.92
C GLN A 67 16.83 -9.36 5.28
N VAL A 68 15.64 -9.96 5.42
CA VAL A 68 15.33 -11.27 4.85
C VAL A 68 14.42 -11.20 3.62
N VAL A 69 13.93 -10.00 3.27
CA VAL A 69 13.06 -9.81 2.11
C VAL A 69 13.91 -9.89 0.84
N LYS A 70 13.52 -10.81 -0.06
CA LYS A 70 14.14 -10.98 -1.38
C LYS A 70 13.26 -10.47 -2.52
N ASP A 71 11.95 -10.53 -2.31
CA ASP A 71 10.94 -10.04 -3.25
C ASP A 71 10.13 -8.93 -2.60
N TRP A 72 10.53 -7.69 -2.87
CA TRP A 72 9.90 -6.49 -2.34
C TRP A 72 8.51 -6.24 -2.92
N THR A 73 8.26 -6.68 -4.15
CA THR A 73 6.93 -6.53 -4.77
C THR A 73 5.97 -7.56 -4.18
N GLY A 74 6.43 -8.79 -3.96
CA GLY A 74 5.65 -9.85 -3.31
C GLY A 74 5.36 -9.58 -1.83
N LEU A 75 6.17 -8.76 -1.15
CA LEU A 75 5.91 -8.35 0.24
C LEU A 75 4.52 -7.69 0.40
N LEU A 76 4.04 -6.96 -0.60
CA LEU A 76 2.73 -6.29 -0.60
C LEU A 76 1.53 -7.25 -0.65
N ASP A 77 1.79 -8.53 -0.86
CA ASP A 77 0.80 -9.61 -0.83
C ASP A 77 0.86 -10.41 0.49
N GLN A 78 1.89 -10.19 1.33
CA GLN A 78 1.95 -10.72 2.69
C GLN A 78 1.00 -9.90 3.59
N PHE A 79 0.12 -10.61 4.31
CA PHE A 79 -1.00 -10.00 5.05
C PHE A 79 -0.56 -8.92 6.05
N ASP A 80 0.37 -9.25 6.96
CA ASP A 80 0.79 -8.35 8.03
C ASP A 80 1.49 -7.11 7.48
N ALA A 81 2.44 -7.29 6.57
CA ALA A 81 3.18 -6.22 5.90
C ALA A 81 2.25 -5.31 5.12
N ARG A 82 1.26 -5.88 4.42
CA ARG A 82 0.27 -5.12 3.67
C ARG A 82 -0.57 -4.22 4.57
N GLU A 83 -1.07 -4.74 5.70
CA GLU A 83 -1.84 -3.93 6.66
C GLU A 83 -0.97 -2.87 7.33
N ILE A 84 0.26 -3.22 7.73
CA ILE A 84 1.23 -2.28 8.31
C ILE A 84 1.44 -1.11 7.37
N LEU A 85 1.83 -1.37 6.12
CA LEU A 85 2.01 -0.35 5.09
C LEU A 85 0.73 0.47 4.87
N HIS A 86 -0.42 -0.19 4.86
CA HIS A 86 -1.70 0.47 4.62
C HIS A 86 -2.01 1.52 5.70
N VAL A 87 -1.85 1.19 6.98
CA VAL A 87 -2.24 2.10 8.07
C VAL A 87 -1.22 3.20 8.33
N THR A 88 0.05 2.96 8.01
CA THR A 88 1.13 3.93 8.25
C THR A 88 1.28 4.97 7.13
N PHE A 89 0.39 4.98 6.13
CA PHE A 89 0.49 5.90 4.99
C PHE A 89 0.59 7.38 5.42
N GLY A 90 -0.17 7.76 6.46
CA GLY A 90 -0.17 9.13 6.98
C GLY A 90 1.21 9.53 7.51
N SER A 91 1.83 8.66 8.32
CA SER A 91 3.18 8.89 8.82
C SER A 91 4.18 8.96 7.67
N VAL A 92 4.13 8.04 6.70
CA VAL A 92 5.08 8.05 5.56
C VAL A 92 4.97 9.34 4.75
N LEU A 93 3.76 9.82 4.47
CA LEU A 93 3.55 11.01 3.63
C LEU A 93 3.87 12.32 4.35
N THR A 94 3.87 12.33 5.68
CA THR A 94 4.06 13.55 6.48
C THR A 94 5.41 13.62 7.22
N GLU A 95 6.15 12.50 7.26
CA GLU A 95 7.45 12.43 7.93
C GLU A 95 8.43 13.44 7.38
N LYS A 96 9.18 14.07 8.29
CA LYS A 96 10.17 15.09 7.97
C LYS A 96 11.55 14.68 8.44
N SER A 97 12.55 14.95 7.61
CA SER A 97 13.96 14.90 8.02
C SER A 97 14.24 15.90 9.14
N PRO A 98 15.38 15.79 9.86
CA PRO A 98 15.79 16.78 10.87
C PRO A 98 15.83 18.22 10.36
N GLY A 99 16.09 18.41 9.05
CA GLY A 99 16.05 19.72 8.38
C GLY A 99 14.65 20.22 8.00
N GLY A 100 13.59 19.53 8.41
CA GLY A 100 12.19 19.91 8.16
C GLY A 100 11.65 19.57 6.76
N GLN A 101 12.49 19.01 5.88
CA GLN A 101 12.07 18.61 4.53
C GLN A 101 11.33 17.27 4.56
N PRO A 102 10.31 17.05 3.70
CA PRO A 102 9.60 15.77 3.63
C PRO A 102 10.57 14.63 3.34
N ARG A 103 10.60 13.61 4.21
CA ARG A 103 11.57 12.50 4.13
C ARG A 103 11.28 11.58 2.94
N PHE A 104 10.01 11.22 2.74
CA PHE A 104 9.62 10.26 1.70
C PHE A 104 8.79 10.88 0.57
N TYR A 105 7.90 11.82 0.90
CA TYR A 105 6.88 12.32 -0.01
C TYR A 105 7.41 12.78 -1.37
N GLN A 106 8.48 13.58 -1.39
CA GLN A 106 9.01 14.12 -2.65
C GLN A 106 9.56 13.03 -3.57
N ARG A 107 10.34 12.08 -3.03
CA ARG A 107 10.91 10.95 -3.79
C ARG A 107 9.81 10.00 -4.26
N LEU A 108 8.80 9.74 -3.43
CA LEU A 108 7.63 8.93 -3.80
C LEU A 108 6.90 9.55 -4.99
N VAL A 109 6.53 10.83 -4.93
CA VAL A 109 5.81 11.50 -6.02
C VAL A 109 6.66 11.59 -7.28
N ALA A 110 7.97 11.84 -7.16
CA ALA A 110 8.88 11.87 -8.30
C ALA A 110 8.94 10.52 -9.02
N LEU A 111 9.11 9.42 -8.28
CA LEU A 111 9.16 8.07 -8.84
C LEU A 111 7.84 7.69 -9.54
N LEU A 112 6.69 8.03 -8.94
CA LEU A 112 5.39 7.76 -9.55
C LEU A 112 5.18 8.55 -10.85
N ARG A 113 5.67 9.79 -10.92
CA ARG A 113 5.60 10.60 -12.15
C ARG A 113 6.50 10.05 -13.25
N LEU A 114 7.71 9.64 -12.89
CA LEU A 114 8.66 9.02 -13.83
C LEU A 114 8.17 7.66 -14.34
N ASN A 115 7.37 6.94 -13.55
CA ASN A 115 6.85 5.61 -13.87
C ASN A 115 5.32 5.60 -13.96
N ALA A 116 4.73 6.67 -14.51
CA ALA A 116 3.29 6.87 -14.53
C ALA A 116 2.52 5.73 -15.23
N GLU A 117 3.07 5.18 -16.31
CA GLU A 117 2.48 4.05 -17.03
C GLU A 117 2.46 2.77 -16.19
N LEU A 118 3.56 2.45 -15.50
CA LEU A 118 3.62 1.29 -14.60
C LEU A 118 2.64 1.44 -13.43
N TYR A 119 2.54 2.64 -12.85
CA TYR A 119 1.57 2.91 -11.80
C TYR A 119 0.12 2.79 -12.31
N ALA A 120 -0.17 3.33 -13.50
CA ALA A 120 -1.48 3.20 -14.13
C ALA A 120 -1.85 1.72 -14.38
N ALA A 121 -0.92 0.92 -14.89
CA ALA A 121 -1.12 -0.51 -15.12
C ALA A 121 -1.39 -1.29 -13.82
N ASN A 122 -0.69 -0.95 -12.72
CA ASN A 122 -0.95 -1.52 -11.40
C ASN A 122 -2.36 -1.18 -10.90
N LEU A 123 -2.78 0.08 -11.05
CA LEU A 123 -4.13 0.52 -10.69
C LEU A 123 -5.20 -0.18 -11.54
N GLU A 124 -5.01 -0.24 -12.85
CA GLU A 124 -5.95 -0.89 -13.77
C GLU A 124 -6.17 -2.36 -13.40
N LYS A 125 -5.09 -3.13 -13.25
CA LYS A 125 -5.16 -4.54 -12.84
C LYS A 125 -5.88 -4.72 -11.49
N HIS A 126 -5.60 -3.84 -10.54
CA HIS A 126 -6.26 -3.87 -9.22
C HIS A 126 -7.75 -3.56 -9.32
N PHE A 127 -8.13 -2.53 -10.08
CA PHE A 127 -9.52 -2.15 -10.29
C PHE A 127 -10.29 -3.20 -11.07
N GLU A 128 -9.73 -3.75 -12.15
CA GLU A 128 -10.34 -4.86 -12.90
C GLU A 128 -10.69 -6.02 -11.99
N ARG A 129 -9.77 -6.44 -11.10
CA ARG A 129 -10.04 -7.51 -10.14
C ARG A 129 -11.23 -7.19 -9.23
N HIS A 130 -11.36 -5.93 -8.82
CA HIS A 130 -12.45 -5.48 -7.96
C HIS A 130 -13.77 -5.29 -8.71
N LEU A 131 -13.74 -4.85 -9.97
CA LEU A 131 -14.92 -4.56 -10.78
C LEU A 131 -15.45 -5.80 -11.52
N ARG A 132 -14.61 -6.80 -11.83
CA ARG A 132 -15.01 -8.02 -12.55
C ARG A 132 -16.24 -8.71 -11.97
N PRO A 133 -16.42 -8.82 -10.64
CA PRO A 133 -17.63 -9.44 -10.08
C PRO A 133 -18.93 -8.63 -10.27
N PHE A 134 -18.86 -7.40 -10.79
CA PHE A 134 -19.98 -6.47 -10.93
C PHE A 134 -20.49 -6.32 -12.37
N ILE A 135 -19.76 -6.88 -13.35
CA ILE A 135 -20.06 -6.80 -14.78
C ILE A 135 -20.67 -8.09 -15.35
N SER A 136 -21.06 -9.03 -14.48
CA SER A 136 -21.71 -10.32 -14.82
C SER A 136 -23.21 -10.29 -14.63
#